data_AF-A0A484ULP9-F1
#
_entry.id   AF-A0A484ULP9-F1
#
_cell.length_a   1.000
_cell.length_b   1.000
_cell.length_c   1.000
_cell.angle_alpha   90.00
_cell.angle_beta   90.00
_cell.angle_gamma   90.00
#
_symmetry.space_group_name_H-M   'P 1'
#
loop_
_entity.id
_entity.type
_entity.pdbx_description
1 polymer ?
#
loop_
_entity_poly.entity_id
_entity_poly.type
_entity_poly.pdbx_seq_one_letter_code
_entity_poly.pdbx_strand_id
1 'polypeptide(L)' 'MPSRRPYSTDVSDEEWAYAAPYLTLMDERAPQRKYGLRAMFNALRWMALASE' A
#
# COMPACT_ATOMS: atom_id res chain seq x y z
N MET A 1 -9.11 -1.52 15.89
CA MET A 1 -8.31 -2.37 14.98
C MET A 1 -6.91 -2.47 15.55
N PRO A 2 -6.29 -3.66 15.64
CA PRO A 2 -4.93 -3.77 16.15
C PRO A 2 -3.99 -2.93 15.29
N SER A 3 -3.00 -2.29 15.92
CA SER A 3 -1.96 -1.56 15.20
C SER A 3 -1.20 -2.56 14.32
N ARG A 4 -1.26 -2.34 13.00
CA ARG A 4 -0.50 -3.15 12.04
C ARG A 4 0.99 -2.94 12.34
N ARG A 5 1.76 -4.02 12.46
CA ARG A 5 3.23 -3.91 12.46
C ARG A 5 3.68 -3.39 11.09
N PRO A 6 4.41 -2.27 11.04
CA PRO A 6 4.92 -1.74 9.78
C PRO A 6 5.90 -2.72 9.15
N TYR A 7 5.94 -2.77 7.82
CA TYR A 7 7.01 -3.47 7.11
C TYR A 7 8.25 -2.58 7.10
N SER A 8 9.44 -3.17 7.11
CA SER A 8 10.71 -2.41 6.95
C SER A 8 10.79 -1.65 5.63
N THR A 9 9.94 -2.02 4.66
CA THR A 9 9.83 -1.45 3.32
C THR A 9 8.58 -0.58 3.14
N ASP A 10 7.90 -0.22 4.24
CA ASP A 10 6.78 0.70 4.20
C ASP A 10 7.23 2.05 3.63
N VAL A 11 6.43 2.61 2.72
CA VAL A 11 6.78 3.89 2.08
C VAL A 11 6.46 5.08 2.98
N SER A 12 7.30 6.12 2.91
CA SER A 12 7.10 7.40 3.58
C SER A 12 5.86 8.13 3.06
N ASP A 13 5.42 9.17 3.77
CA ASP A 13 4.28 9.98 3.32
C ASP A 13 4.58 10.73 2.02
N GLU A 14 5.83 11.13 1.80
CA GLU A 14 6.27 11.81 0.58
C GLU A 14 6.32 10.84 -0.61
N GLU A 15 6.90 9.66 -0.43
CA GLU A 15 6.89 8.60 -1.45
C GLU A 15 5.45 8.18 -1.80
N TRP A 16 4.58 8.10 -0.78
CA TRP A 16 3.17 7.82 -0.99
C TRP A 16 2.46 8.92 -1.77
N ALA A 17 2.70 10.19 -1.46
CA ALA A 17 2.12 11.32 -2.18
C ALA A 17 2.51 11.33 -3.66
N TYR A 18 3.73 10.88 -3.97
CA TYR A 18 4.19 10.69 -5.35
C TYR A 18 3.51 9.50 -6.04
N ALA A 19 3.41 8.35 -5.38
CA ALA A 19 2.88 7.12 -5.99
C ALA A 19 1.34 7.08 -6.09
N ALA A 20 0.64 7.67 -5.12
CA ALA A 20 -0.82 7.57 -4.98
C ALA A 20 -1.59 7.96 -6.25
N PRO A 21 -1.30 9.09 -6.94
CA PRO A 21 -2.02 9.50 -8.14
C PRO A 21 -1.98 8.46 -9.27
N TYR A 22 -0.91 7.68 -9.36
CA TYR A 22 -0.73 6.66 -10.40
C TYR A 22 -1.40 5.33 -10.06
N LEU A 23 -1.68 5.09 -8.78
CA LEU A 23 -2.28 3.84 -8.28
C LEU A 23 -3.81 3.92 -8.15
N THR A 24 -4.37 5.13 -8.08
CA THR A 24 -5.82 5.36 -7.96
C THR A 24 -6.54 5.28 -9.31
N LEU A 25 -6.74 4.06 -9.81
CA LEU A 25 -7.59 3.80 -10.98
C LEU A 25 -8.98 3.25 -10.63
N MET A 26 -9.27 2.98 -9.35
CA MET A 26 -10.51 2.33 -8.89
C MET A 26 -11.19 3.15 -7.78
N ASP A 27 -12.53 3.15 -7.80
CA ASP A 27 -13.38 3.78 -6.78
C ASP A 27 -13.05 3.26 -5.37
N GLU A 28 -12.97 4.16 -4.40
CA GLU A 28 -12.68 3.83 -3.01
C GLU A 28 -13.76 2.98 -2.33
N ARG A 29 -14.98 3.03 -2.87
CA ARG A 29 -16.17 2.31 -2.39
C ARG A 29 -16.39 0.99 -3.13
N ALA A 30 -15.52 0.65 -4.08
CA ALA A 30 -15.63 -0.59 -4.82
C ALA A 30 -15.59 -1.80 -3.85
N PRO A 31 -16.51 -2.78 -3.97
CA PRO A 31 -16.60 -3.91 -3.03
C PRO A 31 -15.35 -4.81 -3.05
N GLN A 32 -14.54 -4.74 -4.11
CA GLN A 32 -13.26 -5.42 -4.22
C GLN A 32 -12.17 -4.78 -3.33
N ARG A 33 -12.33 -3.51 -2.93
CA ARG A 33 -11.36 -2.77 -2.10
C ARG A 33 -11.54 -3.09 -0.61
N LYS A 34 -11.09 -4.29 -0.22
CA LYS A 34 -11.14 -4.76 1.17
C LYS A 34 -10.05 -4.13 2.07
N TYR A 35 -8.97 -3.64 1.47
CA TYR A 35 -7.84 -3.03 2.16
C TYR A 35 -7.54 -1.63 1.62
N GLY A 36 -6.94 -0.79 2.46
CA GLY A 36 -6.44 0.52 2.03
C GLY A 36 -5.33 0.38 0.99
N LEU A 37 -5.35 1.21 -0.04
CA LEU A 37 -4.43 1.13 -1.18
C LEU A 37 -2.95 1.17 -0.73
N ARG A 38 -2.61 2.07 0.20
CA ARG A 38 -1.25 2.16 0.78
C ARG A 38 -0.83 0.89 1.51
N ALA A 39 -1.74 0.26 2.26
CA ALA A 39 -1.44 -0.98 2.97
C ALA A 39 -1.16 -2.12 1.99
N MET A 40 -1.94 -2.22 0.92
CA MET A 40 -1.73 -3.22 -0.14
C MET A 40 -0.43 -2.96 -0.91
N PHE A 41 -0.14 -1.71 -1.24
CA PHE A 41 1.11 -1.31 -1.90
C PHE A 41 2.34 -1.66 -1.07
N ASN A 42 2.34 -1.34 0.23
CA ASN A 42 3.44 -1.69 1.12
C ASN A 42 3.67 -3.21 1.22
N ALA A 43 2.58 -4.00 1.28
CA ALA A 43 2.67 -5.46 1.31
C ALA A 43 3.27 -6.01 0.00
N LEU A 44 2.86 -5.49 -1.16
CA LEU A 44 3.41 -5.86 -2.46
C LEU A 44 4.90 -5.52 -2.57
N ARG A 45 5.30 -4.31 -2.13
CA ARG A 45 6.71 -3.88 -2.11
C ARG A 45 7.55 -4.79 -1.22
N TRP A 46 7.04 -5.17 -0.05
CA TRP A 46 7.72 -6.12 0.83
C TRP A 46 7.92 -7.49 0.16
N MET A 47 6.88 -8.04 -0.47
CA MET A 47 6.97 -9.34 -1.16
C MET A 47 7.97 -9.32 -2.31
N ALA A 48 8.00 -8.24 -3.11
CA ALA A 48 8.93 -8.09 -4.22
C ALA A 48 10.40 -8.01 -3.75
N LEU A 49 10.64 -7.40 -2.59
CA LEU A 49 11.98 -7.28 -2.01
C LEU A 49 12.41 -8.52 -1.20
N ALA A 50 11.46 -9.29 -0.69
CA ALA A 50 11.74 -10.55 0.01
C ALA A 50 12.04 -11.72 -0.94
N SER A 51 11.87 -11.53 -2.24
CA SER A 51 12.13 -12.53 -3.30
C SER A 51 13.51 -12.42 -3.95
N GLU A 52 14.38 -11.51 -3.48
CA GLU A 52 15.83 -11.48 -3.75
C GLU A 52 16.60 -12.22 -2.65
#